data_AF-A0A6G7XQL8-F1
#
_entry.id   AF-A0A6G7XQL8-F1
#
_cell.length_a   1.000
_cell.length_b   1.000
_cell.length_c   1.000
_cell.angle_alpha   90.00
_cell.angle_beta   90.00
_cell.angle_gamma   90.00
#
_symmetry.space_group_name_H-M   'P 1'
#
loop_
_entity.id
_entity.type
_entity.pdbx_description
1 polymer ?
#
loop_
_entity_poly.entity_id
_entity_poly.type
_entity_poly.pdbx_seq_one_letter_code
_entity_poly.pdbx_strand_id
1 'polypeptide(L)'
;MSRRRSTAAVLAGLTGLLAASLAAAPASAAPTSSPQVVPIAATCPGLGEVSIVPPPGGGEWTPGFIAGTGKVLVPYVFTFTFSDGETTETETIAKRGALPAGSITCSFGETFVEDGVTYTFTGTATGPLRGKP
;
A
#
# COMPACT_ATOMS: atom_id res chain seq x y z
N MET A 1 7.15 35.31 -60.25
CA MET A 1 5.95 36.14 -60.50
C MET A 1 4.73 35.43 -59.93
N SER A 2 4.01 36.12 -59.05
CA SER A 2 2.73 35.73 -58.44
C SER A 2 1.61 35.68 -59.49
N ARG A 3 0.69 34.71 -59.38
CA ARG A 3 -0.77 34.97 -59.44
C ARG A 3 -1.56 33.80 -58.86
N ARG A 4 -2.14 34.10 -57.69
CA ARG A 4 -3.25 33.40 -57.03
C ARG A 4 -4.47 33.33 -57.97
N ARG A 5 -5.21 32.23 -57.95
CA ARG A 5 -6.69 32.27 -58.06
C ARG A 5 -7.31 31.20 -57.17
N SER A 6 -8.05 31.73 -56.20
CA SER A 6 -8.88 31.04 -55.23
C SER A 6 -10.23 30.64 -55.84
N THR A 7 -10.77 29.51 -55.38
CA THR A 7 -12.20 29.20 -55.31
C THR A 7 -12.32 28.21 -54.13
N ALA A 8 -12.57 28.68 -52.91
CA ALA A 8 -13.90 28.91 -52.32
C ALA A 8 -14.77 27.64 -52.42
N ALA A 9 -14.73 26.79 -51.40
CA ALA A 9 -15.59 26.82 -50.21
C ALA A 9 -16.97 26.19 -50.47
N VAL A 10 -17.14 24.97 -49.93
CA VAL A 10 -18.46 24.46 -49.54
C VAL A 10 -18.41 24.24 -48.03
N LEU A 11 -19.07 25.16 -47.35
CA LEU A 11 -19.53 25.08 -45.97
C LEU A 11 -20.56 23.95 -45.82
N ALA A 12 -20.56 23.25 -44.69
CA ALA A 12 -21.75 23.09 -43.83
C ALA A 12 -21.54 21.96 -42.82
N GLY A 13 -21.70 22.28 -41.53
CA GLY A 13 -21.80 21.24 -40.49
C GLY A 13 -21.68 21.72 -39.05
N LEU A 14 -22.54 22.66 -38.65
CA LEU A 14 -23.23 22.75 -37.35
C LEU A 14 -22.37 22.61 -36.07
N THR A 15 -21.90 23.72 -35.50
CA THR A 15 -22.43 24.33 -34.26
C THR A 15 -23.25 23.43 -33.33
N GLY A 16 -22.68 23.09 -32.18
CA GLY A 16 -23.39 22.64 -31.00
C GLY A 16 -22.57 22.92 -29.73
N LEU A 17 -22.85 24.04 -29.07
CA LEU A 17 -22.42 24.30 -27.70
C LEU A 17 -22.94 23.20 -26.78
N LEU A 18 -22.06 22.57 -26.01
CA LEU A 18 -22.39 22.04 -24.68
C LEU A 18 -21.19 22.28 -23.78
N ALA A 19 -21.21 23.46 -23.16
CA ALA A 19 -20.49 23.72 -21.93
C ALA A 19 -21.05 22.80 -20.85
N ALA A 20 -20.50 21.58 -20.76
CA ALA A 20 -20.68 20.75 -19.58
C ALA A 20 -19.66 21.25 -18.55
N SER A 21 -20.10 22.21 -17.74
CA SER A 21 -19.55 22.46 -16.42
C SER A 21 -19.66 21.17 -15.61
N LEU A 22 -18.67 20.28 -15.74
CA LEU A 22 -18.44 19.28 -14.71
C LEU A 22 -17.96 20.09 -13.51
N ALA A 23 -18.89 20.31 -12.58
CA ALA A 23 -18.56 20.60 -11.21
C ALA A 23 -17.36 19.72 -10.87
N ALA A 24 -16.22 20.35 -10.62
CA ALA A 24 -15.14 19.71 -9.91
C ALA A 24 -15.76 19.32 -8.57
N ALA A 25 -16.29 18.09 -8.50
CA ALA A 25 -16.34 17.38 -7.24
C ALA A 25 -14.96 17.62 -6.62
N PRO A 26 -14.86 18.00 -5.34
CA PRO A 26 -13.55 18.09 -4.73
C PRO A 26 -12.93 16.73 -5.02
N ALA A 27 -11.86 16.73 -5.81
CA ALA A 27 -10.95 15.62 -5.85
C ALA A 27 -10.39 15.62 -4.43
N SER A 28 -11.16 15.03 -3.52
CA SER A 28 -10.66 14.48 -2.28
C SER A 28 -9.61 13.52 -2.78
N ALA A 29 -8.38 14.02 -2.86
CA ALA A 29 -7.19 13.25 -3.12
C ALA A 29 -7.03 12.33 -1.90
N ALA A 30 -7.91 11.33 -1.81
CA ALA A 30 -7.69 10.16 -1.04
C ALA A 30 -6.40 9.56 -1.62
N PRO A 31 -5.33 9.44 -0.82
CA PRO A 31 -4.05 8.96 -1.31
C PRO A 31 -4.13 7.45 -1.50
N THR A 32 -4.87 7.00 -2.51
CA THR A 32 -5.03 5.59 -2.88
C THR A 32 -4.43 5.30 -4.26
N SER A 33 -3.92 6.32 -4.95
CA SER A 33 -3.29 6.19 -6.27
C SER A 33 -1.77 6.34 -6.25
N SER A 34 -1.13 6.22 -5.08
CA SER A 34 0.29 5.87 -4.98
C SER A 34 0.40 4.44 -4.42
N PRO A 35 1.03 3.48 -5.13
CA PRO A 35 1.04 2.05 -4.79
C PRO A 35 1.88 1.68 -3.54
N GLN A 36 2.20 2.60 -2.64
CA GLN A 36 3.33 2.43 -1.71
C GLN A 36 3.01 2.51 -0.21
N VAL A 37 1.74 2.65 0.19
CA VAL A 37 1.34 2.56 1.61
C VAL A 37 0.04 1.80 1.75
N VAL A 38 0.14 0.50 1.97
CA VAL A 38 -0.99 -0.35 2.35
C VAL A 38 -0.88 -0.61 3.85
N PRO A 39 -1.89 -0.22 4.67
CA PRO A 39 -1.94 -0.57 6.07
C PRO A 39 -1.98 -2.10 6.26
N ILE A 40 -1.16 -2.62 7.17
CA ILE A 40 -1.06 -4.04 7.46
C ILE A 40 -1.85 -4.31 8.74
N ALA A 41 -2.91 -5.13 8.64
CA ALA A 41 -3.61 -5.62 9.81
C ALA A 41 -2.72 -6.63 10.54
N ALA A 42 -2.48 -6.41 11.84
CA ALA A 42 -1.61 -7.25 12.63
C ALA A 42 -2.14 -7.40 14.06
N THR A 43 -1.79 -8.52 14.70
CA THR A 43 -2.03 -8.76 16.11
C THR A 43 -0.72 -8.65 16.86
N CYS A 44 -0.64 -7.71 17.79
CA CYS A 44 0.57 -7.41 18.57
C CYS A 44 0.34 -7.68 20.06
N PRO A 45 1.27 -8.35 20.77
CA PRO A 45 1.21 -8.55 22.21
C PRO A 45 1.05 -7.23 22.97
N GLY A 46 0.05 -7.16 23.87
CA GLY A 46 -0.24 -5.97 24.68
C GLY A 46 -0.94 -4.82 23.95
N LEU A 47 -1.13 -4.92 22.63
CA LEU A 47 -1.87 -3.92 21.83
C LEU A 47 -3.14 -4.50 21.16
N GLY A 48 -3.21 -5.82 21.00
CA GLY A 48 -4.33 -6.48 20.32
C GLY A 48 -4.23 -6.35 18.80
N GLU A 49 -5.38 -6.33 18.14
CA GLU A 49 -5.47 -6.06 16.70
C GLU A 49 -5.18 -4.58 16.43
N VAL A 50 -4.23 -4.33 15.54
CA VAL A 50 -3.76 -3.00 15.18
C VAL A 50 -3.57 -2.89 13.67
N SER A 51 -3.52 -1.65 13.20
CA SER A 51 -3.12 -1.34 11.83
C SER A 51 -1.72 -0.74 11.84
N ILE A 52 -0.76 -1.42 11.20
CA ILE A 52 0.62 -0.95 11.04
C ILE A 52 0.74 -0.26 9.68
N VAL A 53 1.06 1.02 9.68
CA VAL A 53 1.12 1.88 8.50
C VAL A 53 2.58 2.25 8.22
N PRO A 54 3.21 1.71 7.17
CA PRO A 54 4.54 2.15 6.76
C PRO A 54 4.49 3.59 6.21
N PRO A 55 5.56 4.40 6.37
CA PRO A 55 5.62 5.70 5.72
C PRO A 55 5.72 5.56 4.19
N PRO A 56 5.22 6.54 3.42
CA PRO A 56 5.35 6.57 1.97
C PRO A 56 6.80 6.42 1.51
N GLY A 57 7.05 5.52 0.55
CA GLY A 57 8.38 5.26 0.00
C GLY A 57 9.34 4.53 0.96
N GLY A 58 8.83 4.00 2.09
CA GLY A 58 9.63 3.20 3.01
C GLY A 58 10.08 1.87 2.42
N GLY A 59 11.31 1.46 2.71
CA GLY A 59 11.80 0.10 2.46
C GLY A 59 11.43 -0.87 3.60
N GLU A 60 11.74 -2.15 3.42
CA GLU A 60 11.47 -3.26 4.34
C GLU A 60 11.79 -2.98 5.82
N TRP A 61 12.92 -2.33 6.09
CA TRP A 61 13.39 -2.06 7.45
C TRP A 61 12.90 -0.74 8.06
N THR A 62 12.03 -0.05 7.34
CA THR A 62 11.48 1.24 7.77
C THR A 62 10.48 1.02 8.91
N PRO A 63 10.51 1.82 9.98
CA PRO A 63 9.53 1.72 11.05
C PRO A 63 8.10 1.90 10.54
N GLY A 64 7.17 1.07 11.01
CA GLY A 64 5.75 1.19 10.73
C GLY A 64 5.02 1.86 11.89
N PHE A 65 4.16 2.84 11.61
CA PHE A 65 3.32 3.51 12.60
C PHE A 65 2.18 2.61 13.03
N ILE A 66 1.96 2.45 14.34
CA ILE A 66 0.82 1.72 14.86
C ILE A 66 -0.32 2.73 15.04
N ALA A 67 -1.32 2.67 14.17
CA ALA A 67 -2.42 3.62 14.12
C ALA A 67 -3.11 3.77 15.48
N GLY A 68 -3.36 5.01 15.89
CA GLY A 68 -4.06 5.32 17.15
C GLY A 68 -3.25 5.18 18.45
N THR A 69 -1.96 4.84 18.38
CA THR A 69 -1.15 4.56 19.61
C THR A 69 0.03 5.49 19.85
N GLY A 70 0.37 6.38 18.90
CA GLY A 70 1.60 7.21 18.98
C GLY A 70 2.91 6.41 18.89
N LYS A 71 2.84 5.09 18.70
CA LYS A 71 3.99 4.19 18.67
C LYS A 71 4.35 3.79 17.24
N VAL A 72 5.61 3.38 17.07
CA VAL A 72 6.11 2.73 15.86
C VAL A 72 6.70 1.37 16.21
N LEU A 73 6.49 0.38 15.34
CA LEU A 73 7.24 -0.87 15.34
C LEU A 73 8.48 -0.68 14.47
N VAL A 74 9.67 -0.90 15.03
CA VAL A 74 10.93 -0.84 14.27
C VAL A 74 11.34 -2.27 13.90
N PRO A 75 11.19 -2.71 12.63
CA PRO A 75 11.42 -4.10 12.29
C PRO A 75 12.89 -4.51 12.45
N TYR A 76 13.09 -5.74 12.92
CA TYR A 76 14.40 -6.35 13.11
C TYR A 76 14.48 -7.77 12.53
N VAL A 77 13.40 -8.53 12.66
CA VAL A 77 13.23 -9.84 12.03
C VAL A 77 11.86 -9.89 11.37
N PHE A 78 11.81 -10.45 10.17
CA PHE A 78 10.57 -10.90 9.56
C PHE A 78 10.63 -12.40 9.29
N THR A 79 9.51 -13.07 9.51
CA THR A 79 9.28 -14.42 9.02
C THR A 79 8.01 -14.39 8.19
N PHE A 80 8.06 -14.93 6.97
CA PHE A 80 6.94 -15.00 6.05
C PHE A 80 6.71 -16.46 5.68
N THR A 81 5.45 -16.86 5.63
CA THR A 81 5.03 -18.19 5.19
C THR A 81 3.97 -18.01 4.13
N PHE A 82 4.22 -18.58 2.95
CA PHE A 82 3.28 -18.63 1.85
C PHE A 82 2.89 -20.08 1.59
N SER A 83 1.60 -20.32 1.34
CA SER A 83 1.09 -21.62 0.93
C SER A 83 0.02 -21.49 -0.14
N ASP A 84 0.02 -22.39 -1.11
CA ASP A 84 -1.00 -22.54 -2.16
C ASP A 84 -1.95 -23.73 -1.89
N GLY A 85 -1.91 -24.29 -0.67
CA GLY A 85 -2.69 -25.47 -0.28
C GLY A 85 -2.02 -26.81 -0.60
N GLU A 86 -0.97 -26.84 -1.42
CA GLU A 86 -0.19 -28.04 -1.72
C GLU A 86 1.26 -27.92 -1.23
N THR A 87 1.88 -26.78 -1.53
CA THR A 87 3.23 -26.39 -1.13
C THR A 87 3.17 -25.32 -0.05
N THR A 88 4.18 -25.30 0.82
CA THR A 88 4.39 -24.25 1.81
C THR A 88 5.86 -23.85 1.82
N GLU A 89 6.11 -22.56 1.66
CA GLU A 89 7.44 -21.97 1.72
C GLU A 89 7.51 -21.01 2.90
N THR A 90 8.65 -21.00 3.59
CA THR A 90 8.89 -20.07 4.71
C THR A 90 10.25 -19.42 4.55
N GLU A 91 10.25 -18.10 4.61
CA GLU A 91 11.46 -17.28 4.58
C GLU A 91 11.60 -16.52 5.90
N THR A 92 12.83 -16.38 6.37
CA THR A 92 13.14 -15.52 7.51
C THR A 92 14.31 -14.62 7.17
N ILE A 93 14.11 -13.32 7.38
CA ILE A 93 15.11 -12.29 7.15
C ILE A 93 15.30 -11.48 8.42
N ALA A 94 16.56 -11.16 8.74
CA ALA A 94 16.91 -10.49 9.97
C ALA A 94 18.03 -9.47 9.75
N LYS A 95 17.95 -8.36 10.47
CA LYS A 95 19.08 -7.44 10.64
C LYS A 95 20.24 -8.17 11.32
N ARG A 96 21.47 -7.79 10.96
CA ARG A 96 22.68 -8.29 11.63
C ARG A 96 22.72 -7.80 13.09
N GLY A 97 23.09 -8.69 14.00
CA GLY A 97 23.26 -8.40 15.42
C GLY A 97 22.21 -9.08 16.30
N ALA A 98 22.25 -8.75 17.59
CA ALA A 98 21.27 -9.27 18.55
C ALA A 98 19.96 -8.49 18.48
N LEU A 99 18.84 -9.21 18.55
CA LEU A 99 17.51 -8.61 18.67
C LEU A 99 17.46 -7.71 19.92
N PRO A 100 17.00 -6.45 19.81
CA PRO A 100 16.92 -5.56 20.96
C PRO A 100 16.04 -6.14 22.08
N ALA A 101 16.48 -5.99 23.32
CA ALA A 101 15.69 -6.39 24.49
C ALA A 101 14.34 -5.65 24.52
N GLY A 102 13.28 -6.35 24.93
CA GLY A 102 11.91 -5.81 24.95
C GLY A 102 11.26 -5.67 23.57
N SER A 103 11.81 -6.33 22.53
CA SER A 103 11.13 -6.47 21.25
C SER A 103 9.85 -7.29 21.39
N ILE A 104 8.84 -6.94 20.60
CA ILE A 104 7.60 -7.71 20.48
C ILE A 104 7.54 -8.34 19.10
N THR A 105 6.77 -9.41 18.96
CA THR A 105 6.48 -10.07 17.69
C THR A 105 5.01 -9.86 17.37
N CYS A 106 4.73 -9.12 16.31
CA CYS A 106 3.38 -8.98 15.76
C CYS A 106 3.17 -9.99 14.65
N SER A 107 2.00 -10.64 14.60
CA SER A 107 1.63 -11.53 13.50
C SER A 107 0.64 -10.87 12.56
N PHE A 108 0.75 -11.15 11.28
CA PHE A 108 -0.17 -10.72 10.23
C PHE A 108 -0.44 -11.88 9.29
N GLY A 109 -1.52 -11.80 8.53
CA GLY A 109 -1.81 -12.78 7.52
C GLY A 109 -3.14 -12.53 6.82
N GLU A 110 -3.27 -13.14 5.67
CA GLU A 110 -4.44 -13.11 4.82
C GLU A 110 -4.57 -14.43 4.07
N THR A 111 -5.82 -14.75 3.75
CA THR A 111 -6.16 -15.88 2.90
C THR A 111 -7.00 -15.37 1.76
N PHE A 112 -6.67 -15.75 0.54
CA PHE A 112 -7.40 -15.36 -0.65
C PHE A 112 -7.54 -16.55 -1.60
N VAL A 113 -8.52 -16.48 -2.51
CA VAL A 113 -8.81 -17.53 -3.48
C VAL A 113 -8.59 -16.99 -4.87
N GLU A 114 -7.77 -17.69 -5.66
CA GLU A 114 -7.52 -17.38 -7.07
C GLU A 114 -7.62 -18.68 -7.87
N ASP A 115 -8.39 -18.66 -8.97
CA ASP A 115 -8.68 -19.84 -9.80
C ASP A 115 -9.17 -21.09 -9.04
N GLY A 116 -9.86 -20.88 -7.91
CA GLY A 116 -10.39 -21.95 -7.05
C GLY A 116 -9.35 -22.56 -6.10
N VAL A 117 -8.11 -22.06 -6.09
CA VAL A 117 -7.04 -22.44 -5.17
C VAL A 117 -7.01 -21.47 -4.01
N THR A 118 -6.87 -21.98 -2.78
CA THR A 118 -6.78 -21.15 -1.57
C THR A 118 -5.32 -20.87 -1.25
N TYR A 119 -4.93 -19.61 -1.36
CA TYR A 119 -3.61 -19.12 -1.00
C TYR A 119 -3.64 -18.53 0.41
N THR A 120 -2.64 -18.86 1.21
CA THR A 120 -2.46 -18.33 2.56
C THR A 120 -1.11 -17.65 2.65
N PHE A 121 -1.12 -16.38 3.01
CA PHE A 121 0.06 -15.62 3.38
C PHE A 121 0.00 -15.31 4.87
N THR A 122 1.01 -15.70 5.62
CA THR A 122 1.15 -15.34 7.03
C THR A 122 2.55 -14.83 7.28
N GLY A 123 2.71 -14.04 8.33
CA GLY A 123 4.03 -13.62 8.72
C GLY A 123 4.08 -13.01 10.11
N THR A 124 5.29 -12.76 10.55
CA THR A 124 5.57 -12.04 11.78
C THR A 124 6.59 -10.96 11.54
N ALA A 125 6.42 -9.84 12.23
CA ALA A 125 7.38 -8.75 12.32
C ALA A 125 7.80 -8.60 13.77
N THR A 126 9.09 -8.80 14.05
CA THR A 126 9.66 -8.68 15.39
C THR A 126 10.53 -7.45 15.49
N GLY A 127 10.34 -6.66 16.53
CA GLY A 127 11.16 -5.50 16.81
C GLY A 127 10.72 -4.69 18.02
N PRO A 128 11.52 -3.71 18.47
CA PRO A 128 11.14 -2.86 19.58
C PRO A 128 10.04 -1.88 19.18
N LEU A 129 9.12 -1.64 20.12
CA LEU A 129 8.23 -0.48 20.05
C LEU A 129 8.96 0.78 20.48
N ARG A 130 8.79 1.85 19.72
CA ARG A 130 9.30 3.19 20.05
C ARG A 130 8.15 4.20 20.01
N GLY A 131 8.36 5.36 20.62
CA GLY A 131 7.36 6.41 20.74
C GLY A 131 6.68 6.45 22.10
N LYS A 132 5.97 7.55 22.35
CA LYS A 132 5.13 7.74 23.54
C LYS A 132 3.67 7.48 23.14
N PRO A 133 2.84 6.95 24.05
CA PRO A 133 1.39 6.93 23.87
C PRO A 133 0.85 8.32 23.57
#